data_AF-A0A1N7SPH7-F1
#
_entry.id   AF-A0A1N7SPH7-F1
#
_cell.length_a   1.000
_cell.length_b   1.000
_cell.length_c   1.000
_cell.angle_alpha   90.00
_cell.angle_beta   90.00
_cell.angle_gamma   90.00
#
_symmetry.space_group_name_H-M   'P 1'
#
loop_
_entity.id
_entity.type
_entity.pdbx_description
1 polymer ?
#
loop_
_entity_poly.entity_id
_entity_poly.type
_entity_poly.pdbx_seq_one_letter_code
_entity_poly.pdbx_strand_id
1 'polypeptide(L)'
;MKVEGLLRLESVHPKTVDLRWLNVRDGVSINNSNLQGIVSLEMASIDGGLLIDNLSTFNEVDASNSRIGGQFAVKNELPIVVQDWRKPVPAAKIPWDCSATRWTGVSRLDLSGTYINEIRVPTAMDLWPKEIDLTGFTFRFFHAMDDRNLPAVPQGVTPAEWFTCWLARASSQRYDPGPYQAVADFLLKTGDADAAREVGIAGKNKERAQACRSVLTPNWFDYVLPCTYLWLSWALVGYGYRLYLSFVWAAIFIGVGTVVFRHTLEGRLAKVPIGFAYSFDMFLPLVKLRDEHYKIDIKSRARYCLYVHKLAGWVLGTFIVAALTGLTK
;
A
#
# COMPACT_ATOMS: atom_id res chain seq x y z
N MET A 1 -30.41 -4.72 -18.99
CA MET A 1 -30.46 -4.59 -20.47
C MET A 1 -29.53 -5.63 -21.07
N LYS A 2 -29.89 -6.34 -22.15
CA LYS A 2 -29.00 -7.33 -22.80
C LYS A 2 -28.52 -6.80 -24.16
N VAL A 3 -27.21 -6.82 -24.40
CA VAL A 3 -26.57 -6.37 -25.65
C VAL A 3 -25.65 -7.49 -26.14
N GLU A 4 -25.94 -8.04 -27.32
CA GLU A 4 -25.15 -9.16 -27.88
C GLU A 4 -23.82 -8.70 -28.49
N GLY A 5 -23.64 -7.41 -28.75
CA GLY A 5 -22.44 -6.83 -29.36
C GLY A 5 -21.80 -5.72 -28.53
N LEU A 6 -20.88 -4.96 -29.13
CA LEU A 6 -20.21 -3.84 -28.47
C LEU A 6 -21.17 -2.66 -28.26
N LEU A 7 -21.35 -2.24 -27.00
CA LEU A 7 -22.05 -0.99 -26.68
C LEU A 7 -21.07 0.18 -26.83
N ARG A 8 -21.37 1.13 -27.73
CA ARG A 8 -20.56 2.33 -27.92
C ARG A 8 -21.32 3.57 -27.45
N LEU A 9 -20.71 4.32 -26.55
CA LEU A 9 -21.12 5.67 -26.18
C LEU A 9 -20.10 6.63 -26.79
N GLU A 10 -20.50 7.41 -27.78
CA GLU A 10 -19.62 8.34 -28.50
C GLU A 10 -20.20 9.75 -28.47
N SER A 11 -19.40 10.72 -28.01
CA SER A 11 -19.78 12.14 -27.93
C SER A 11 -21.08 12.40 -27.15
N VAL A 12 -21.22 11.69 -26.03
CA VAL A 12 -22.44 11.70 -25.22
C VAL A 12 -22.27 12.75 -24.09
N HIS A 13 -23.25 13.65 -23.95
CA HIS A 13 -23.27 14.72 -22.92
C HIS A 13 -24.46 14.69 -21.92
N PRO A 14 -25.01 13.53 -21.53
CA PRO A 14 -26.13 13.46 -20.61
C PRO A 14 -25.67 13.76 -19.19
N LYS A 15 -26.64 14.19 -18.37
CA LYS A 15 -26.46 14.32 -16.94
C LYS A 15 -26.33 12.97 -16.25
N THR A 16 -26.97 11.91 -16.77
CA THR A 16 -26.94 10.58 -16.13
C THR A 16 -27.01 9.50 -17.20
N VAL A 17 -26.25 8.43 -17.02
CA VAL A 17 -26.26 7.23 -17.87
C VAL A 17 -26.52 6.03 -16.96
N ASP A 18 -27.71 5.44 -17.08
CA ASP A 18 -28.11 4.26 -16.29
C ASP A 18 -27.94 2.99 -17.14
N LEU A 19 -26.93 2.21 -16.81
CA LEU A 19 -26.58 0.91 -17.40
C LEU A 19 -26.57 -0.18 -16.33
N ARG A 20 -27.42 -0.06 -15.30
CA ARG A 20 -27.51 -1.09 -14.25
C ARG A 20 -28.01 -2.41 -14.81
N TRP A 21 -27.46 -3.51 -14.29
CA TRP A 21 -27.73 -4.87 -14.76
C TRP A 21 -27.55 -5.03 -16.27
N LEU A 22 -26.63 -4.25 -16.85
CA LEU A 22 -26.25 -4.38 -18.24
C LEU A 22 -25.52 -5.71 -18.42
N ASN A 23 -25.97 -6.52 -19.37
CA ASN A 23 -25.29 -7.74 -19.78
C ASN A 23 -24.80 -7.55 -21.21
N VAL A 24 -23.48 -7.42 -21.40
CA VAL A 24 -22.85 -7.25 -22.70
C VAL A 24 -21.83 -8.34 -22.97
N ARG A 25 -21.92 -8.93 -24.15
CA ARG A 25 -20.99 -9.97 -24.59
C ARG A 25 -19.62 -9.43 -25.01
N ASP A 26 -19.58 -8.44 -25.91
CA ASP A 26 -18.31 -8.02 -26.54
C ASP A 26 -17.57 -6.92 -25.78
N GLY A 27 -18.29 -6.02 -25.09
CA GLY A 27 -17.69 -4.94 -24.32
C GLY A 27 -18.48 -3.64 -24.33
N VAL A 28 -17.96 -2.65 -23.63
CA VAL A 28 -18.45 -1.27 -23.58
C VAL A 28 -17.30 -0.35 -23.96
N SER A 29 -17.53 0.58 -24.89
CA SER A 29 -16.58 1.63 -25.27
C SER A 29 -17.19 3.00 -25.01
N ILE A 30 -16.51 3.84 -24.25
CA ILE A 30 -16.90 5.24 -23.98
C ILE A 30 -15.83 6.14 -24.59
N ASN A 31 -16.24 6.91 -25.59
CA ASN A 31 -15.34 7.76 -26.36
C ASN A 31 -15.84 9.21 -26.38
N ASN A 32 -14.93 10.16 -26.23
CA ASN A 32 -15.11 11.61 -26.37
C ASN A 32 -16.36 12.14 -25.64
N SER A 33 -16.68 11.61 -24.47
CA SER A 33 -17.93 11.86 -23.76
C SER A 33 -17.69 12.71 -22.51
N ASN A 34 -18.58 13.68 -22.26
CA ASN A 34 -18.52 14.53 -21.06
C ASN A 34 -19.75 14.25 -20.19
N LEU A 35 -19.57 13.41 -19.17
CA LEU A 35 -20.63 12.87 -18.34
C LEU A 35 -20.58 13.56 -16.97
N GLN A 36 -21.42 14.59 -16.82
CA GLN A 36 -21.39 15.47 -15.63
C GLN A 36 -22.13 14.93 -14.41
N GLY A 37 -22.92 13.87 -14.53
CA GLY A 37 -23.48 13.16 -13.37
C GLY A 37 -23.10 11.69 -13.39
N ILE A 38 -24.02 10.81 -13.00
CA ILE A 38 -23.69 9.43 -12.63
C ILE A 38 -23.74 8.52 -13.86
N VAL A 39 -22.67 7.76 -14.07
CA VAL A 39 -22.63 6.61 -14.99
C VAL A 39 -22.73 5.36 -14.13
N SER A 40 -23.91 4.74 -14.06
CA SER A 40 -24.11 3.54 -13.25
C SER A 40 -24.03 2.29 -14.12
N LEU A 41 -23.04 1.46 -13.82
CA LEU A 41 -22.78 0.10 -14.29
C LEU A 41 -22.96 -0.91 -13.14
N GLU A 42 -23.74 -0.55 -12.11
CA GLU A 42 -24.00 -1.41 -10.95
C GLU A 42 -24.51 -2.78 -11.41
N MET A 43 -23.90 -3.84 -10.87
CA MET A 43 -24.23 -5.23 -11.20
C MET A 43 -24.18 -5.55 -12.71
N ALA A 44 -23.42 -4.78 -13.50
CA ALA A 44 -23.22 -5.08 -14.91
C ALA A 44 -22.32 -6.31 -15.09
N SER A 45 -22.64 -7.14 -16.08
CA SER A 45 -21.79 -8.25 -16.54
C SER A 45 -21.33 -7.94 -17.96
N ILE A 46 -20.06 -7.59 -18.10
CA ILE A 46 -19.40 -7.29 -19.37
C ILE A 46 -18.41 -8.44 -19.61
N ASP A 47 -18.75 -9.39 -20.49
CA ASP A 47 -17.86 -10.53 -20.76
C ASP A 47 -16.56 -10.08 -21.47
N GLY A 48 -16.66 -9.05 -22.31
CA GLY A 48 -15.53 -8.40 -22.96
C GLY A 48 -14.92 -7.24 -22.15
N GLY A 49 -14.37 -6.24 -22.85
CA GLY A 49 -13.65 -5.13 -22.21
C GLY A 49 -14.51 -3.90 -21.91
N LEU A 50 -14.14 -3.15 -20.88
CA LEU A 50 -14.58 -1.78 -20.65
C LEU A 50 -13.48 -0.83 -21.10
N LEU A 51 -13.71 -0.13 -22.21
CA LEU A 51 -12.75 0.74 -22.87
C LEU A 51 -13.20 2.18 -22.70
N ILE A 52 -12.37 3.01 -22.11
CA ILE A 52 -12.64 4.44 -21.92
C ILE A 52 -11.54 5.20 -22.64
N ASP A 53 -11.83 6.26 -23.37
CA ASP A 53 -10.76 7.09 -23.94
C ASP A 53 -10.25 8.17 -22.96
N ASN A 54 -9.06 8.67 -23.24
CA ASN A 54 -8.38 9.74 -22.50
C ASN A 54 -9.03 11.13 -22.63
N LEU A 55 -10.01 11.29 -23.54
CA LEU A 55 -10.75 12.54 -23.78
C LEU A 55 -12.04 12.62 -22.96
N SER A 56 -12.55 11.47 -22.51
CA SER A 56 -13.78 11.41 -21.72
C SER A 56 -13.57 11.92 -20.29
N THR A 57 -14.51 12.72 -19.80
CA THR A 57 -14.52 13.24 -18.43
C THR A 57 -15.74 12.77 -17.68
N PHE A 58 -15.56 12.35 -16.43
CA PHE A 58 -16.62 11.80 -15.59
C PHE A 58 -16.66 12.54 -14.26
N ASN A 59 -17.87 12.71 -13.73
CA ASN A 59 -18.07 13.13 -12.34
C ASN A 59 -18.16 11.90 -11.44
N GLU A 60 -19.11 11.00 -11.69
CA GLU A 60 -19.28 9.79 -10.87
C GLU A 60 -19.49 8.56 -11.76
N VAL A 61 -18.72 7.51 -11.50
CA VAL A 61 -18.87 6.21 -12.15
C VAL A 61 -19.09 5.18 -11.07
N ASP A 62 -20.26 4.56 -11.07
CA ASP A 62 -20.60 3.47 -10.15
C ASP A 62 -20.56 2.16 -10.92
N ALA A 63 -19.52 1.36 -10.75
CA ALA A 63 -19.40 0.02 -11.31
C ALA A 63 -19.48 -1.05 -10.22
N SER A 64 -20.11 -0.74 -9.08
CA SER A 64 -20.18 -1.66 -7.95
C SER A 64 -20.81 -3.00 -8.31
N ASN A 65 -20.28 -4.08 -7.73
CA ASN A 65 -20.68 -5.47 -7.94
C ASN A 65 -20.70 -5.90 -9.41
N SER A 66 -19.96 -5.20 -10.28
CA SER A 66 -19.88 -5.53 -11.70
C SER A 66 -18.82 -6.61 -11.97
N ARG A 67 -18.94 -7.28 -13.11
CA ARG A 67 -17.98 -8.25 -13.61
C ARG A 67 -17.51 -7.82 -14.99
N ILE A 68 -16.21 -7.56 -15.12
CA ILE A 68 -15.55 -7.26 -16.39
C ILE A 68 -14.64 -8.45 -16.72
N GLY A 69 -15.11 -9.31 -17.62
CA GLY A 69 -14.42 -10.53 -18.04
C GLY A 69 -13.21 -10.28 -18.94
N GLY A 70 -13.17 -9.14 -19.63
CA GLY A 70 -12.05 -8.70 -20.45
C GLY A 70 -11.17 -7.66 -19.77
N GLN A 71 -10.65 -6.72 -20.57
CA GLN A 71 -9.79 -5.66 -20.08
C GLN A 71 -10.58 -4.41 -19.69
N PHE A 72 -10.24 -3.82 -18.54
CA PHE A 72 -10.47 -2.40 -18.28
C PHE A 72 -9.29 -1.64 -18.86
N ALA A 73 -9.49 -0.87 -19.92
CA ALA A 73 -8.40 -0.15 -20.57
C ALA A 73 -8.77 1.30 -20.88
N VAL A 74 -7.79 2.18 -20.67
CA VAL A 74 -7.89 3.55 -21.18
C VAL A 74 -7.20 3.63 -22.54
N LYS A 75 -7.99 3.88 -23.60
CA LYS A 75 -7.49 4.16 -24.93
C LYS A 75 -6.96 5.59 -24.97
N ASN A 76 -5.68 5.73 -25.27
CA ASN A 76 -5.14 7.05 -25.55
C ASN A 76 -5.45 7.40 -27.01
N GLU A 77 -6.58 8.05 -27.26
CA GLU A 77 -6.79 8.80 -28.50
C GLU A 77 -5.98 10.09 -28.30
N LEU A 78 -4.66 10.02 -28.49
CA LEU A 78 -3.96 11.28 -28.75
C LEU A 78 -4.67 11.89 -29.97
N PRO A 79 -4.98 13.21 -30.00
CA PRO A 79 -5.18 13.84 -31.29
C PRO A 79 -3.96 13.44 -32.12
N ILE A 80 -4.19 12.88 -33.31
CA ILE A 80 -3.13 12.58 -34.27
C ILE A 80 -2.50 13.94 -34.61
N VAL A 81 -1.61 14.42 -33.76
CA VAL A 81 -0.56 15.33 -34.18
C VAL A 81 0.20 14.45 -35.15
N VAL A 82 0.12 14.78 -36.43
CA VAL A 82 0.96 14.19 -37.47
C VAL A 82 2.39 14.49 -37.04
N GLN A 83 2.94 13.57 -36.24
CA GLN A 83 4.25 13.70 -35.66
C GLN A 83 5.20 13.39 -36.80
N ASP A 84 5.95 14.40 -37.23
CA ASP A 84 7.01 14.22 -38.20
C ASP A 84 8.03 13.25 -37.60
N TRP A 85 7.97 11.99 -38.02
CA TRP A 85 8.78 10.86 -37.52
C TRP A 85 10.29 11.12 -37.62
N ARG A 86 10.69 12.16 -38.35
CA ARG A 86 12.07 12.61 -38.52
C ARG A 86 12.56 13.50 -37.39
N LYS A 87 11.68 13.99 -36.51
CA LYS A 87 12.04 14.80 -35.35
C LYS A 87 11.89 13.96 -34.08
N PRO A 88 12.98 13.64 -33.36
CA PRO A 88 12.84 13.05 -32.04
C PRO A 88 12.06 14.05 -31.18
N VAL A 89 10.90 13.63 -30.68
CA VAL A 89 10.22 14.42 -29.65
C VAL A 89 11.17 14.45 -28.47
N PRO A 90 11.56 15.64 -27.97
CA PRO A 90 12.31 15.69 -26.73
C PRO A 90 11.47 14.95 -25.71
N ALA A 91 12.02 13.86 -25.17
CA ALA A 91 11.47 13.17 -24.02
C ALA A 91 11.55 14.15 -22.85
N ALA A 92 10.63 15.12 -22.82
CA ALA A 92 10.36 15.91 -21.65
C ALA A 92 9.92 14.89 -20.62
N LYS A 93 10.84 14.53 -19.71
CA LYS A 93 10.55 13.67 -18.58
C LYS A 93 9.48 14.38 -17.79
N ILE A 94 8.22 14.00 -18.01
CA ILE A 94 7.13 14.51 -17.20
C ILE A 94 7.38 13.98 -15.79
N PRO A 95 7.47 14.85 -14.78
CA PRO A 95 7.66 14.40 -13.41
C PRO A 95 6.46 13.55 -12.99
N TRP A 96 6.73 12.50 -12.23
CA TRP A 96 5.68 11.70 -11.62
C TRP A 96 4.84 12.57 -10.67
N ASP A 97 3.52 12.63 -10.89
CA ASP A 97 2.58 13.35 -10.03
C ASP A 97 1.44 12.43 -9.58
N CYS A 98 1.50 12.03 -8.31
CA CYS A 98 0.49 11.21 -7.64
C CYS A 98 -0.88 11.90 -7.53
N SER A 99 -0.91 13.23 -7.56
CA SER A 99 -2.11 14.05 -7.35
C SER A 99 -2.82 14.44 -8.65
N ALA A 100 -2.20 14.17 -9.80
CA ALA A 100 -2.75 14.50 -11.10
C ALA A 100 -4.11 13.82 -11.30
N THR A 101 -5.11 14.58 -11.77
CA THR A 101 -6.42 14.05 -12.18
C THR A 101 -7.02 14.97 -13.23
N ARG A 102 -7.63 14.39 -14.27
CA ARG A 102 -8.45 15.09 -15.27
C ARG A 102 -9.92 15.07 -14.92
N TRP A 103 -10.34 14.23 -13.98
CA TRP A 103 -11.73 14.16 -13.56
C TRP A 103 -12.07 15.43 -12.79
N THR A 104 -13.22 16.02 -13.11
CA THR A 104 -13.61 17.33 -12.61
C THR A 104 -14.41 17.21 -11.31
N GLY A 105 -14.20 18.11 -10.34
CA GLY A 105 -15.01 18.18 -9.12
C GLY A 105 -14.58 17.19 -8.02
N VAL A 106 -15.55 16.58 -7.33
CA VAL A 106 -15.36 15.58 -6.24
C VAL A 106 -15.39 14.16 -6.83
N SER A 107 -14.86 14.03 -8.04
CA SER A 107 -15.17 12.90 -8.88
C SER A 107 -14.85 11.55 -8.23
N ARG A 108 -15.76 10.58 -8.31
CA ARG A 108 -15.65 9.28 -7.63
C ARG A 108 -15.82 8.11 -8.60
N LEU A 109 -15.05 7.05 -8.36
CA LEU A 109 -15.22 5.76 -9.03
C LEU A 109 -15.51 4.68 -7.98
N ASP A 110 -16.67 4.04 -8.05
CA ASP A 110 -17.02 2.91 -7.19
C ASP A 110 -16.72 1.59 -7.91
N LEU A 111 -15.75 0.82 -7.40
CA LEU A 111 -15.41 -0.53 -7.84
C LEU A 111 -15.65 -1.55 -6.72
N SER A 112 -16.49 -1.23 -5.74
CA SER A 112 -16.77 -2.15 -4.64
C SER A 112 -17.37 -3.46 -5.17
N GLY A 113 -16.93 -4.60 -4.65
CA GLY A 113 -17.35 -5.94 -5.08
C GLY A 113 -17.06 -6.27 -6.55
N THR A 114 -16.26 -5.45 -7.25
CA THR A 114 -16.04 -5.59 -8.68
C THR A 114 -14.92 -6.57 -8.98
N TYR A 115 -15.12 -7.39 -10.01
CA TYR A 115 -14.08 -8.26 -10.57
C TYR A 115 -13.66 -7.76 -11.95
N ILE A 116 -12.36 -7.55 -12.15
CA ILE A 116 -11.77 -7.20 -13.45
C ILE A 116 -10.71 -8.23 -13.85
N ASN A 117 -10.86 -8.88 -15.00
CA ASN A 117 -9.88 -9.88 -15.43
C ASN A 117 -8.52 -9.24 -15.75
N GLU A 118 -8.48 -8.15 -16.51
CA GLU A 118 -7.24 -7.45 -16.87
C GLU A 118 -7.37 -5.94 -16.72
N ILE A 119 -6.43 -5.30 -16.03
CA ILE A 119 -6.34 -3.83 -15.94
C ILE A 119 -5.19 -3.40 -16.82
N ARG A 120 -5.48 -2.59 -17.84
CA ARG A 120 -4.49 -2.06 -18.77
C ARG A 120 -4.55 -0.55 -18.78
N VAL A 121 -3.66 0.09 -18.04
CA VAL A 121 -3.71 1.54 -17.83
C VAL A 121 -2.34 2.17 -18.11
N PRO A 122 -2.28 3.41 -18.62
CA PRO A 122 -1.00 4.08 -18.77
C PRO A 122 -0.40 4.40 -17.39
N THR A 123 0.91 4.66 -17.35
CA THR A 123 1.55 4.97 -16.07
C THR A 123 1.03 6.27 -15.47
N ALA A 124 0.60 7.25 -16.28
CA ALA A 124 0.05 8.52 -15.81
C ALA A 124 -1.17 8.36 -14.88
N MET A 125 -1.17 9.08 -13.77
CA MET A 125 -2.20 8.98 -12.71
C MET A 125 -3.43 9.89 -12.97
N ASP A 126 -3.36 10.74 -13.99
CA ASP A 126 -4.35 11.75 -14.33
C ASP A 126 -5.69 11.18 -14.82
N LEU A 127 -5.72 9.89 -15.16
CA LEU A 127 -6.93 9.18 -15.60
C LEU A 127 -7.77 8.61 -14.48
N TRP A 128 -7.27 8.64 -13.25
CA TRP A 128 -8.01 8.17 -12.09
C TRP A 128 -8.66 9.36 -11.38
N PRO A 129 -9.86 9.17 -10.79
CA PRO A 129 -10.43 10.16 -9.88
C PRO A 129 -9.62 10.23 -8.59
N LYS A 130 -9.89 11.26 -7.77
CA LYS A 130 -9.27 11.40 -6.44
C LYS A 130 -9.78 10.37 -5.44
N GLU A 131 -10.99 9.89 -5.64
CA GLU A 131 -11.67 8.96 -4.74
C GLU A 131 -12.11 7.70 -5.49
N ILE A 132 -11.65 6.55 -5.02
CA ILE A 132 -11.96 5.23 -5.58
C ILE A 132 -12.48 4.33 -4.45
N ASP A 133 -13.65 3.74 -4.58
CA ASP A 133 -14.07 2.68 -3.67
C ASP A 133 -13.55 1.34 -4.19
N LEU A 134 -12.73 0.66 -3.39
CA LEU A 134 -12.11 -0.62 -3.75
C LEU A 134 -12.60 -1.76 -2.85
N THR A 135 -13.66 -1.55 -2.06
CA THR A 135 -14.08 -2.53 -1.06
C THR A 135 -14.44 -3.87 -1.69
N GLY A 136 -13.71 -4.94 -1.42
CA GLY A 136 -13.93 -6.25 -2.05
C GLY A 136 -13.55 -6.32 -3.54
N PHE A 137 -12.83 -5.33 -4.06
CA PHE A 137 -12.30 -5.31 -5.42
C PHE A 137 -11.29 -6.43 -5.64
N THR A 138 -11.39 -7.09 -6.80
CA THR A 138 -10.43 -8.14 -7.20
C THR A 138 -10.07 -8.02 -8.67
N PHE A 139 -8.82 -8.37 -8.99
CA PHE A 139 -8.35 -8.43 -10.37
C PHE A 139 -7.37 -9.58 -10.59
N ARG A 140 -7.17 -9.99 -11.85
CA ARG A 140 -6.26 -11.10 -12.19
C ARG A 140 -4.95 -10.66 -12.82
N PHE A 141 -5.00 -9.74 -13.76
CA PHE A 141 -3.82 -9.23 -14.47
C PHE A 141 -3.77 -7.71 -14.42
N PHE A 142 -2.55 -7.17 -14.36
CA PHE A 142 -2.30 -5.74 -14.41
C PHE A 142 -1.14 -5.46 -15.36
N HIS A 143 -1.36 -4.53 -16.29
CA HIS A 143 -0.38 -4.10 -17.27
C HIS A 143 -0.34 -2.57 -17.29
N ALA A 144 0.76 -2.01 -16.76
CA ALA A 144 1.08 -0.61 -16.99
C ALA A 144 1.55 -0.45 -18.45
N MET A 145 0.85 0.36 -19.23
CA MET A 145 1.26 0.72 -20.58
C MET A 145 2.38 1.76 -20.50
N ASP A 146 3.63 1.31 -20.57
CA ASP A 146 4.80 2.12 -20.92
C ASP A 146 4.83 2.28 -22.44
N ASP A 147 3.89 3.06 -22.98
CA ASP A 147 3.91 3.35 -24.42
C ASP A 147 4.99 4.40 -24.66
N ARG A 148 6.21 3.91 -24.88
CA ARG A 148 7.43 4.70 -25.10
C ARG A 148 7.31 5.67 -26.28
N ASN A 149 6.29 5.51 -27.12
CA ASN A 149 6.00 6.35 -28.26
C ASN A 149 5.00 7.48 -27.94
N LEU A 150 4.41 7.51 -26.74
CA LEU A 150 3.53 8.60 -26.31
C LEU A 150 4.35 9.75 -25.72
N PRO A 151 4.32 10.96 -26.34
CA PRO A 151 4.71 12.15 -25.61
C PRO A 151 3.74 12.36 -24.45
N ALA A 152 4.28 12.68 -23.27
CA ALA A 152 3.54 13.00 -22.05
C ALA A 152 3.15 11.85 -21.09
N VAL A 153 3.94 10.78 -21.02
CA VAL A 153 3.79 9.73 -20.00
C VAL A 153 5.01 9.72 -19.06
N PRO A 154 4.86 9.70 -17.73
CA PRO A 154 5.98 9.58 -16.80
C PRO A 154 6.78 8.30 -17.05
N GLN A 155 8.09 8.45 -17.30
CA GLN A 155 8.98 7.33 -17.58
C GLN A 155 9.71 6.86 -16.31
N GLY A 156 9.88 5.54 -16.19
CA GLY A 156 10.66 4.94 -15.09
C GLY A 156 9.92 4.87 -13.75
N VAL A 157 8.59 5.01 -13.74
CA VAL A 157 7.77 4.80 -12.54
C VAL A 157 7.79 3.32 -12.18
N THR A 158 8.19 3.01 -10.94
CA THR A 158 8.20 1.63 -10.45
C THR A 158 6.79 1.14 -10.11
N PRO A 159 6.52 -0.18 -10.15
CA PRO A 159 5.25 -0.73 -9.69
C PRO A 159 4.91 -0.31 -8.25
N ALA A 160 5.92 -0.24 -7.37
CA ALA A 160 5.77 0.19 -5.98
C ALA A 160 5.20 1.63 -5.90
N GLU A 161 5.80 2.58 -6.62
CA GLU A 161 5.34 3.97 -6.64
C GLU A 161 3.94 4.09 -7.25
N TRP A 162 3.67 3.36 -8.32
CA TRP A 162 2.38 3.42 -9.01
C TRP A 162 1.24 2.88 -8.12
N PHE A 163 1.38 1.66 -7.60
CA PHE A 163 0.33 1.02 -6.81
C PHE A 163 0.09 1.71 -5.48
N THR A 164 1.15 2.19 -4.81
CA THR A 164 0.97 2.93 -3.55
C THR A 164 0.22 4.25 -3.77
N CYS A 165 0.49 4.95 -4.86
CA CYS A 165 -0.27 6.14 -5.26
C CYS A 165 -1.72 5.84 -5.63
N TRP A 166 -1.95 4.79 -6.41
CA TRP A 166 -3.31 4.41 -6.82
C TRP A 166 -4.14 3.97 -5.61
N LEU A 167 -3.60 3.13 -4.73
CA LEU A 167 -4.27 2.69 -3.50
C LEU A 167 -4.47 3.83 -2.49
N ALA A 168 -3.64 4.87 -2.51
CA ALA A 168 -3.86 6.05 -1.67
C ALA A 168 -5.17 6.79 -2.00
N ARG A 169 -5.70 6.62 -3.22
CA ARG A 169 -6.99 7.16 -3.66
C ARG A 169 -8.19 6.35 -3.16
N ALA A 170 -7.96 5.23 -2.49
CA ALA A 170 -9.03 4.44 -1.89
C ALA A 170 -9.81 5.29 -0.87
N SER A 171 -11.05 5.63 -1.20
CA SER A 171 -11.90 6.62 -0.51
C SER A 171 -12.57 6.11 0.76
N SER A 172 -12.34 4.83 1.11
CA SER A 172 -12.91 4.22 2.31
C SER A 172 -12.55 5.04 3.56
N GLN A 173 -13.57 5.53 4.27
CA GLN A 173 -13.40 6.28 5.53
C GLN A 173 -12.64 5.46 6.58
N ARG A 174 -12.72 4.12 6.47
CA ARG A 174 -11.99 3.15 7.28
C ARG A 174 -11.01 2.37 6.42
N TYR A 175 -9.89 1.99 7.03
CA TYR A 175 -8.87 1.16 6.41
C TYR A 175 -9.49 -0.18 6.01
N ASP A 176 -9.36 -0.50 4.73
CA ASP A 176 -9.68 -1.81 4.19
C ASP A 176 -8.36 -2.49 3.77
N PRO A 177 -7.96 -3.60 4.41
CA PRO A 177 -6.76 -4.34 4.03
C PRO A 177 -6.91 -5.09 2.69
N GLY A 178 -8.14 -5.40 2.26
CA GLY A 178 -8.42 -6.25 1.10
C GLY A 178 -7.72 -5.80 -0.20
N PRO A 179 -7.87 -4.54 -0.63
CA PRO A 179 -7.22 -4.03 -1.84
C PRO A 179 -5.69 -4.08 -1.79
N TYR A 180 -5.10 -3.77 -0.63
CA TYR A 180 -3.65 -3.83 -0.44
C TYR A 180 -3.14 -5.28 -0.51
N GLN A 181 -3.87 -6.23 0.09
CA GLN A 181 -3.55 -7.65 0.04
C GLN A 181 -3.67 -8.21 -1.39
N ALA A 182 -4.74 -7.86 -2.11
CA ALA A 182 -4.94 -8.29 -3.49
C ALA A 182 -3.79 -7.83 -4.40
N VAL A 183 -3.36 -6.57 -4.27
CA VAL A 183 -2.23 -6.03 -5.03
C VAL A 183 -0.90 -6.65 -4.59
N ALA A 184 -0.66 -6.81 -3.29
CA ALA A 184 0.57 -7.43 -2.78
C ALA A 184 0.70 -8.89 -3.24
N ASP A 185 -0.38 -9.66 -3.19
CA ASP A 185 -0.42 -11.05 -3.66
C ASP A 185 -0.18 -11.15 -5.17
N PHE A 186 -0.75 -10.22 -5.95
CA PHE A 186 -0.48 -10.11 -7.37
C PHE A 186 1.01 -9.86 -7.63
N LEU A 187 1.60 -8.87 -6.98
CA LEU A 187 3.01 -8.50 -7.14
C LEU A 187 3.96 -9.64 -6.72
N LEU A 188 3.62 -10.38 -5.66
CA LEU A 188 4.37 -11.58 -5.27
C LEU A 188 4.31 -12.66 -6.36
N LYS A 189 3.13 -12.90 -6.94
CA LYS A 189 2.94 -13.90 -8.01
C LYS A 189 3.64 -13.51 -9.31
N THR A 190 3.80 -12.22 -9.60
CA THR A 190 4.52 -11.73 -10.79
C THR A 190 6.02 -11.60 -10.58
N GLY A 191 6.52 -11.80 -9.36
CA GLY A 191 7.96 -11.78 -9.04
C GLY A 191 8.48 -10.45 -8.49
N ASP A 192 7.62 -9.45 -8.31
CA ASP A 192 7.98 -8.12 -7.79
C ASP A 192 7.85 -8.05 -6.26
N ALA A 193 8.65 -8.85 -5.56
CA ALA A 193 8.59 -8.96 -4.10
C ALA A 193 8.86 -7.63 -3.36
N ASP A 194 9.75 -6.78 -3.89
CA ASP A 194 10.01 -5.46 -3.32
C ASP A 194 8.80 -4.53 -3.44
N ALA A 195 8.09 -4.56 -4.57
CA ALA A 195 6.87 -3.75 -4.73
C ALA A 195 5.74 -4.25 -3.84
N ALA A 196 5.57 -5.58 -3.73
CA ALA A 196 4.60 -6.18 -2.81
C ALA A 196 4.85 -5.74 -1.37
N ARG A 197 6.11 -5.70 -0.95
CA ARG A 197 6.53 -5.21 0.38
C ARG A 197 6.12 -3.76 0.60
N GLU A 198 6.43 -2.88 -0.34
CA GLU A 198 6.13 -1.45 -0.20
C GLU A 198 4.62 -1.18 -0.21
N VAL A 199 3.83 -1.92 -1.00
CA VAL A 199 2.36 -1.87 -0.95
C VAL A 199 1.82 -2.31 0.41
N GLY A 200 2.33 -3.41 0.96
CA GLY A 200 1.94 -3.88 2.29
C GLY A 200 2.28 -2.86 3.40
N ILE A 201 3.45 -2.25 3.33
CA ILE A 201 3.86 -1.16 4.25
C ILE A 201 2.94 0.05 4.10
N ALA A 202 2.57 0.44 2.88
CA ALA A 202 1.66 1.55 2.63
C ALA A 202 0.28 1.32 3.26
N GLY A 203 -0.25 0.09 3.16
CA GLY A 203 -1.50 -0.31 3.83
C GLY A 203 -1.41 -0.15 5.35
N LYS A 204 -0.38 -0.72 5.98
CA LYS A 204 -0.18 -0.61 7.44
C LYS A 204 0.10 0.83 7.92
N ASN A 205 0.73 1.65 7.09
CA ASN A 205 0.88 3.08 7.38
C ASN A 205 -0.48 3.80 7.42
N LYS A 206 -1.40 3.46 6.51
CA LYS A 206 -2.79 3.98 6.51
C LYS A 206 -3.55 3.49 7.75
N GLU A 207 -3.45 2.20 8.07
CA GLU A 207 -4.03 1.61 9.29
C GLU A 207 -3.56 2.35 10.55
N ARG A 208 -2.24 2.55 10.70
CA ARG A 208 -1.66 3.29 11.82
C ARG A 208 -2.13 4.74 11.86
N ALA A 209 -2.13 5.44 10.73
CA ALA A 209 -2.55 6.85 10.68
C ALA A 209 -4.02 7.02 11.12
N GLN A 210 -4.89 6.08 10.77
CA GLN A 210 -6.28 6.09 11.20
C GLN A 210 -6.43 5.67 12.68
N ALA A 211 -5.78 4.59 13.08
CA ALA A 211 -5.79 4.10 14.46
C ALA A 211 -5.28 5.17 15.43
N CYS A 212 -4.27 5.96 15.05
CA CYS A 212 -3.69 7.05 15.84
C CYS A 212 -4.38 8.42 15.62
N ARG A 213 -5.50 8.49 14.89
CA ARG A 213 -6.29 9.73 14.69
C ARG A 213 -7.64 9.70 15.41
N SER A 214 -8.12 8.53 15.83
CA SER A 214 -9.40 8.36 16.52
C SER A 214 -9.38 8.95 17.95
N VAL A 215 -9.52 10.28 18.04
CA VAL A 215 -9.58 11.07 19.29
C VAL A 215 -10.98 11.04 19.94
N LEU A 216 -11.97 10.41 19.31
CA LEU A 216 -13.40 10.55 19.66
C LEU A 216 -14.01 9.35 20.41
N THR A 217 -13.23 8.38 20.87
CA THR A 217 -13.73 7.26 21.68
C THR A 217 -13.46 7.48 23.18
N PRO A 218 -14.46 7.37 24.08
CA PRO A 218 -14.31 7.63 25.52
C PRO A 218 -13.33 6.70 26.25
N ASN A 219 -13.04 5.52 25.68
CA ASN A 219 -12.17 4.53 26.28
C ASN A 219 -10.73 4.67 25.75
N TRP A 220 -9.84 5.16 26.61
CA TRP A 220 -8.39 5.29 26.33
C TRP A 220 -7.74 3.97 25.88
N PHE A 221 -8.15 2.82 26.45
CA PHE A 221 -7.56 1.50 26.15
C PHE A 221 -7.80 1.05 24.70
N ASP A 222 -8.97 1.37 24.13
CA ASP A 222 -9.36 0.96 22.77
C ASP A 222 -8.58 1.71 21.68
N TYR A 223 -7.89 2.80 22.04
CA TYR A 223 -7.11 3.63 21.13
C TYR A 223 -5.59 3.51 21.36
N VAL A 224 -5.15 3.56 22.62
CA VAL A 224 -3.71 3.57 22.93
C VAL A 224 -3.06 2.23 22.63
N LEU A 225 -3.73 1.11 22.93
CA LEU A 225 -3.17 -0.22 22.66
C LEU A 225 -2.95 -0.47 21.16
N PRO A 226 -3.93 -0.23 20.26
CA PRO A 226 -3.70 -0.41 18.82
C PRO A 226 -2.65 0.55 18.25
N CYS A 227 -2.72 1.84 18.60
CA CYS A 227 -1.76 2.83 18.10
C CYS A 227 -0.33 2.53 18.58
N THR A 228 -0.13 2.17 19.86
CA THR A 228 1.20 1.81 20.39
C THR A 228 1.71 0.51 19.78
N TYR A 229 0.85 -0.50 19.62
CA TYR A 229 1.23 -1.75 18.95
C TYR A 229 1.66 -1.50 17.50
N LEU A 230 0.87 -0.76 16.71
CA LEU A 230 1.21 -0.45 15.32
C LEU A 230 2.46 0.44 15.21
N TRP A 231 2.66 1.36 16.16
CA TRP A 231 3.85 2.19 16.21
C TRP A 231 5.11 1.38 16.55
N LEU A 232 5.03 0.50 17.55
CA LEU A 232 6.13 -0.42 17.91
C LEU A 232 6.41 -1.41 16.78
N SER A 233 5.37 -1.96 16.15
CA SER A 233 5.50 -2.86 15.01
C SER A 233 6.21 -2.18 13.83
N TRP A 234 5.84 -0.92 13.53
CA TRP A 234 6.54 -0.11 12.55
C TRP A 234 8.02 0.12 12.92
N ALA A 235 8.28 0.52 14.17
CA ALA A 235 9.62 0.89 14.62
C ALA A 235 10.58 -0.31 14.73
N LEU A 236 10.11 -1.45 15.25
CA LEU A 236 10.95 -2.60 15.61
C LEU A 236 11.13 -3.59 14.46
N VAL A 237 10.08 -3.84 13.66
CA VAL A 237 10.06 -4.87 12.61
C VAL A 237 9.57 -4.35 11.25
N GLY A 238 9.22 -3.07 11.14
CA GLY A 238 8.60 -2.50 9.93
C GLY A 238 7.34 -3.26 9.53
N TYR A 239 6.45 -3.54 10.48
CA TYR A 239 5.26 -4.38 10.32
C TYR A 239 5.56 -5.85 9.91
N GLY A 240 6.79 -6.31 10.13
CA GLY A 240 7.24 -7.64 9.71
C GLY A 240 7.70 -7.71 8.24
N TYR A 241 7.72 -6.57 7.54
CA TYR A 241 8.29 -6.46 6.20
C TYR A 241 9.80 -6.17 6.22
N ARG A 242 10.34 -5.66 7.35
CA ARG A 242 11.75 -5.24 7.48
C ARG A 242 12.38 -5.82 8.75
N LEU A 243 12.52 -7.16 8.81
CA LEU A 243 13.10 -7.87 9.97
C LEU A 243 14.52 -7.40 10.34
N TYR A 244 15.29 -6.87 9.38
CA TYR A 244 16.64 -6.38 9.65
C TYR A 244 16.68 -5.23 10.68
N LEU A 245 15.58 -4.45 10.81
CA LEU A 245 15.47 -3.40 11.83
C LEU A 245 15.59 -3.98 13.25
N SER A 246 15.11 -5.20 13.48
CA SER A 246 15.21 -5.83 14.79
C SER A 246 16.65 -6.14 15.16
N PHE A 247 17.48 -6.56 14.20
CA PHE A 247 18.91 -6.74 14.45
C PHE A 247 19.63 -5.42 14.73
N VAL A 248 19.23 -4.34 14.05
CA VAL A 248 19.76 -2.99 14.32
C VAL A 248 19.39 -2.53 15.74
N TRP A 249 18.12 -2.68 16.13
CA TRP A 249 17.68 -2.36 17.49
C TRP A 249 18.39 -3.20 18.55
N ALA A 250 18.54 -4.51 18.31
CA ALA A 250 19.31 -5.37 19.19
C ALA A 250 20.74 -4.84 19.34
N ALA A 251 21.43 -4.55 18.24
CA ALA A 251 22.79 -4.00 18.27
C ALA A 251 22.88 -2.68 19.05
N ILE A 252 21.89 -1.79 18.89
CA ILE A 252 21.80 -0.52 19.64
C ILE A 252 21.64 -0.79 21.14
N PHE A 253 20.67 -1.61 21.56
CA PHE A 253 20.44 -1.92 22.98
C PHE A 253 21.65 -2.61 23.60
N ILE A 254 22.25 -3.60 22.92
CA ILE A 254 23.46 -4.28 23.37
C ILE A 254 24.63 -3.30 23.47
N GLY A 255 24.79 -2.38 22.52
CA GLY A 255 25.80 -1.32 22.57
C GLY A 255 25.62 -0.40 23.78
N VAL A 256 24.40 0.10 23.99
CA VAL A 256 24.06 0.95 25.14
C VAL A 256 24.30 0.22 26.45
N GLY A 257 23.83 -1.03 26.59
CA GLY A 257 24.05 -1.84 27.77
C GLY A 257 25.54 -2.08 28.03
N THR A 258 26.33 -2.35 26.99
CA THR A 258 27.79 -2.49 27.09
C THR A 258 28.45 -1.23 27.68
N VAL A 259 28.04 -0.04 27.22
CA VAL A 259 28.57 1.24 27.73
C VAL A 259 28.17 1.44 29.19
N VAL A 260 26.88 1.27 29.52
CA VAL A 260 26.37 1.46 30.89
C VAL A 260 27.07 0.52 31.87
N PHE A 261 27.21 -0.77 31.53
CA PHE A 261 27.85 -1.76 32.41
C PHE A 261 29.36 -1.62 32.49
N ARG A 262 30.02 -1.00 31.51
CA ARG A 262 31.45 -0.64 31.60
C ARG A 262 31.69 0.53 32.56
N HIS A 263 30.78 1.51 32.59
CA HIS A 263 30.97 2.71 33.40
C HIS A 263 30.59 2.52 34.87
N THR A 264 29.73 1.56 35.22
CA THR A 264 29.30 1.31 36.60
C THR A 264 30.37 0.61 37.43
N LEU A 265 30.51 1.02 38.69
CA LEU A 265 31.51 0.49 39.63
C LEU A 265 31.37 -1.03 39.82
N GLU A 266 30.13 -1.51 39.87
CA GLU A 266 29.80 -2.93 40.09
C GLU A 266 30.22 -3.80 38.89
N GLY A 267 30.13 -3.29 37.65
CA GLY A 267 30.60 -3.98 36.44
C GLY A 267 32.13 -4.07 36.37
N ARG A 268 32.84 -3.05 36.87
CA ARG A 268 34.30 -3.09 37.04
C ARG A 268 34.75 -4.04 38.16
N LEU A 269 34.01 -4.10 39.26
CA LEU A 269 34.33 -4.95 40.42
C LEU A 269 34.00 -6.44 40.19
N ALA A 270 32.96 -6.76 39.43
CA ALA A 270 32.54 -8.14 39.15
C ALA A 270 33.44 -8.90 38.15
N LYS A 271 34.61 -8.34 37.77
CA LYS A 271 35.56 -8.90 36.78
C LYS A 271 34.86 -9.45 35.53
N VAL A 272 33.81 -8.79 35.04
CA VAL A 272 33.08 -9.25 33.86
C VAL A 272 34.02 -9.02 32.67
N PRO A 273 34.65 -10.06 32.08
CA PRO A 273 35.82 -9.88 31.22
C PRO A 273 35.48 -9.13 29.93
N ILE A 274 34.19 -9.14 29.55
CA ILE A 274 33.67 -8.57 28.32
C ILE A 274 32.26 -8.02 28.62
N GLY A 275 32.16 -6.71 28.93
CA GLY A 275 30.86 -6.07 29.19
C GLY A 275 29.84 -6.23 28.05
N PHE A 276 30.32 -6.48 26.83
CA PHE A 276 29.51 -6.85 25.68
C PHE A 276 28.86 -8.23 25.84
N ALA A 277 29.61 -9.26 26.23
CA ALA A 277 29.06 -10.61 26.42
C ALA A 277 28.00 -10.61 27.54
N TYR A 278 28.21 -9.82 28.60
CA TYR A 278 27.22 -9.62 29.65
C TYR A 278 25.96 -8.93 29.12
N SER A 279 26.10 -7.82 28.41
CA SER A 279 24.95 -7.09 27.85
C SER A 279 24.17 -7.93 26.84
N PHE A 280 24.86 -8.70 26.00
CA PHE A 280 24.26 -9.62 25.05
C PHE A 280 23.46 -10.72 25.76
N ASP A 281 24.06 -11.40 26.74
CA ASP A 281 23.43 -12.47 27.50
C ASP A 281 22.20 -11.97 28.30
N MET A 282 22.28 -10.76 28.86
CA MET A 282 21.14 -10.15 29.56
C MET A 282 20.05 -9.64 28.62
N PHE A 283 20.35 -9.41 27.34
CA PHE A 283 19.35 -8.99 26.35
C PHE A 283 18.51 -10.17 25.85
N LEU A 284 19.11 -11.35 25.72
CA LEU A 284 18.43 -12.52 25.18
C LEU A 284 17.41 -13.07 26.19
N PRO A 285 16.10 -13.07 25.87
CA PRO A 285 15.08 -13.48 26.83
C PRO A 285 15.05 -14.99 27.09
N LEU A 286 15.45 -15.79 26.10
CA LEU A 286 15.27 -17.25 26.10
C LEU A 286 16.58 -18.05 26.27
N VAL A 287 17.74 -17.46 26.01
CA VAL A 287 19.02 -18.16 25.99
C VAL A 287 19.91 -17.62 27.10
N LYS A 288 20.44 -18.52 27.94
CA LYS A 288 21.47 -18.21 28.92
C LYS A 288 22.80 -18.72 28.39
N LEU A 289 23.73 -17.82 28.15
CA LEU A 289 25.08 -18.14 27.67
C LEU A 289 26.01 -18.45 28.84
N ARG A 290 25.85 -17.77 29.98
CA ARG A 290 26.67 -18.03 31.17
C ARG A 290 25.90 -17.80 32.48
N ASP A 291 25.75 -18.84 33.29
CA ASP A 291 25.05 -18.79 34.58
C ASP A 291 25.61 -17.74 35.55
N GLU A 292 26.92 -17.48 35.48
CA GLU A 292 27.59 -16.49 36.32
C GLU A 292 27.04 -15.07 36.10
N HIS A 293 26.57 -14.73 34.90
CA HIS A 293 26.01 -13.41 34.62
C HIS A 293 24.70 -13.15 35.36
N TYR A 294 23.93 -14.19 35.66
CA TYR A 294 22.63 -14.08 36.32
C TYR A 294 22.74 -14.04 37.86
N LYS A 295 23.91 -14.40 38.41
CA LYS A 295 24.19 -14.36 39.86
C LYS A 295 24.66 -12.97 40.34
N ILE A 296 24.94 -12.05 39.42
CA ILE A 296 25.40 -10.69 39.74
C ILE A 296 24.19 -9.83 40.13
N ASP A 297 24.06 -9.52 41.43
CA ASP A 297 23.07 -8.57 41.94
C ASP A 297 23.64 -7.14 41.93
N ILE A 298 23.20 -6.35 40.94
CA ILE A 298 23.53 -4.93 40.82
C ILE A 298 22.62 -4.16 41.78
N LYS A 299 23.16 -3.49 42.79
CA LYS A 299 22.37 -2.78 43.82
C LYS A 299 22.22 -1.28 43.52
N SER A 300 23.02 -0.72 42.61
CA SER A 300 22.96 0.69 42.21
C SER A 300 21.80 1.01 41.25
N ARG A 301 21.69 2.29 40.85
CA ARG A 301 20.75 2.76 39.80
C ARG A 301 20.88 2.00 38.47
N ALA A 302 22.02 1.34 38.23
CA ALA A 302 22.23 0.48 37.08
C ALA A 302 21.29 -0.74 37.04
N ARG A 303 20.69 -1.13 38.18
CA ARG A 303 19.64 -2.16 38.25
C ARG A 303 18.44 -1.85 37.37
N TYR A 304 17.98 -0.60 37.37
CA TYR A 304 16.84 -0.20 36.54
C TYR A 304 17.18 -0.25 35.06
N CYS A 305 18.40 0.13 34.69
CA CYS A 305 18.88 0.00 33.30
C CYS A 305 18.93 -1.47 32.88
N LEU A 306 19.38 -2.38 33.76
CA LEU A 306 19.35 -3.83 33.50
C LEU A 306 17.92 -4.36 33.30
N TYR A 307 16.94 -3.91 34.09
CA TYR A 307 15.54 -4.30 33.92
C TYR A 307 14.96 -3.79 32.60
N VAL A 308 15.22 -2.54 32.24
CA VAL A 308 14.79 -1.99 30.93
C VAL A 308 15.44 -2.75 29.78
N HIS A 309 16.72 -3.09 29.89
CA HIS A 309 17.46 -3.85 28.88
C HIS A 309 16.88 -5.26 28.68
N LYS A 310 16.58 -5.96 29.77
CA LYS A 310 15.89 -7.27 29.73
C LYS A 310 14.50 -7.17 29.12
N LEU A 311 13.73 -6.16 29.54
CA LEU A 311 12.37 -5.93 29.02
C LEU A 311 12.40 -5.61 27.52
N ALA A 312 13.35 -4.80 27.06
CA ALA A 312 13.55 -4.50 25.64
C ALA A 312 13.83 -5.77 24.83
N GLY A 313 14.63 -6.69 25.37
CA GLY A 313 14.88 -8.00 24.77
C GLY A 313 13.63 -8.85 24.63
N TRP A 314 12.79 -8.91 25.68
CA TRP A 314 11.49 -9.59 25.63
C TRP A 314 10.54 -8.97 24.61
N VAL A 315 10.39 -7.64 24.60
CA VAL A 315 9.55 -6.92 23.64
C VAL A 315 10.03 -7.16 22.21
N LEU A 316 11.33 -7.02 21.95
CA LEU A 316 11.87 -7.25 20.61
C LEU A 316 11.65 -8.71 20.17
N GLY A 317 11.86 -9.67 21.07
CA GLY A 317 11.64 -11.09 20.82
C GLY A 317 10.20 -11.41 20.43
N THR A 318 9.20 -10.85 21.11
CA THR A 318 7.78 -11.07 20.77
C THR A 318 7.42 -10.49 19.41
N PHE A 319 7.93 -9.30 19.06
CA PHE A 319 7.72 -8.71 17.73
C PHE A 319 8.41 -9.50 16.61
N ILE A 320 9.60 -10.06 16.84
CA ILE A 320 10.27 -10.95 15.88
C ILE A 320 9.42 -12.20 15.62
N VAL A 321 8.93 -12.86 16.68
CA VAL A 321 8.06 -14.04 16.55
C VAL A 321 6.78 -13.67 15.79
N ALA A 322 6.13 -12.56 16.16
CA ALA A 322 4.93 -12.09 15.49
C ALA A 322 5.16 -11.74 14.01
N ALA A 323 6.32 -11.19 13.67
CA ALA A 323 6.71 -10.91 12.29
C ALA A 323 6.95 -12.18 11.47
N LEU A 324 7.59 -13.19 12.08
CA LEU A 324 7.85 -14.48 11.44
C LEU A 324 6.57 -15.29 11.21
N THR A 325 5.60 -15.21 12.13
CA THR A 325 4.29 -15.86 11.99
C THR A 325 3.32 -15.08 11.10
N GLY A 326 3.69 -13.88 10.64
CA GLY A 326 2.84 -13.02 9.83
C GLY A 326 1.76 -12.25 10.59
N LEU A 327 1.73 -12.33 11.92
CA LEU A 327 0.76 -11.62 12.77
C LEU A 327 0.87 -10.09 12.67
N THR A 328 2.04 -9.57 12.30
CA THR A 328 2.23 -8.12 12.12
C THR A 328 1.90 -7.64 10.72
N LYS A 329 1.74 -8.55 9.75
CA LYS A 329 1.53 -8.24 8.33
C LYS A 329 0.08 -7.94 7.99
#